data_AF-A0A174BPK4-F1
#
_entry.id   AF-A0A174BPK4-F1
#
_cell.length_a   1.000
_cell.length_b   1.000
_cell.length_c   1.000
_cell.angle_alpha   90.00
_cell.angle_beta   90.00
_cell.angle_gamma   90.00
#
_symmetry.space_group_name_H-M   'P 1'
#
loop_
_entity.id
_entity.type
_entity.pdbx_description
1 polymer ?
#
loop_
_entity_poly.entity_id
_entity_poly.type
_entity_poly.pdbx_seq_one_letter_code
_entity_poly.pdbx_strand_id
1 'polypeptide(L)'
;MKTRKFTAMLLTLAMAFSLLTVSAGAVMDNDHDRISVDTAGPLSVVWDSETVDSEAYHTGDIVSSEDGYYPSSFYLYVDSAEENGITVTGGTLSAPVEETEGGTKYLVTNNSGGSIVIRLANAAQSNNVYTLTFAAPEGQMAGGAITGVLQGYLPLGQYARGTMWGSPYTDGSTTAGSTPKVLGGFSSTGVSLGAGGGYVQYALRDSEGNQAYIEDDASNPYGVDFIVYGNAFNGNPEAASVQVSEDGKTWYELAGSLYYDPNTLRDVNITYTLSGSDIQYSITDPNGRNPGVSFPLTGTFKAGAAAWFPTTANYGGVWKTSAVSSDQTVGASAFNGASVTYTGVTLVKDTDTTADYQFGYADIHVNGGNYGTAINPYTAAATTQGGDGFDIAWAVKPDGTPAGLIRIGYIRVYTSALMSSTDNTTIPTPGIFGETSAEVCGIYAVTGSGSASITEDLFIADAATGENEVNTSNGGSQVVAAGKYRLYSDMERVLLNGETISDAADGHVFTMAAGDMLQIITQTGEEAPYITVLICQ
;
A
#
# COMPACT_ATOMS: atom_id res chain seq x y z
N MET A 1 39.38 -25.44 -16.30
CA MET A 1 38.35 -24.52 -15.77
C MET A 1 37.08 -25.31 -15.47
N LYS A 2 36.95 -25.77 -14.23
CA LYS A 2 35.87 -26.61 -13.68
C LYS A 2 35.26 -25.84 -12.51
N THR A 3 34.38 -24.87 -12.78
CA THR A 3 33.71 -24.13 -11.68
C THR A 3 32.38 -23.46 -12.07
N ARG A 4 31.79 -23.79 -13.23
CA ARG A 4 30.50 -23.19 -13.65
C ARG A 4 29.30 -24.15 -13.67
N LYS A 5 29.50 -25.45 -13.40
CA LYS A 5 28.41 -26.43 -13.34
C LYS A 5 27.93 -26.77 -11.92
N PHE A 6 28.67 -26.38 -10.88
CA PHE A 6 28.28 -26.64 -9.49
C PHE A 6 27.33 -25.57 -8.92
N THR A 7 27.46 -24.31 -9.34
CA THR A 7 26.61 -23.21 -8.82
C THR A 7 25.20 -23.23 -9.41
N ALA A 8 25.05 -23.64 -10.67
CA ALA A 8 23.72 -23.80 -11.28
C ALA A 8 22.94 -24.96 -10.63
N MET A 9 23.60 -26.10 -10.36
CA MET A 9 22.98 -27.22 -9.65
C MET A 9 22.63 -26.89 -8.19
N LEU A 10 23.40 -26.04 -7.51
CA LEU A 10 23.08 -25.61 -6.14
C LEU A 10 21.89 -24.64 -6.11
N LEU A 11 21.73 -23.80 -7.15
CA LEU A 11 20.57 -22.91 -7.27
C LEU A 11 19.30 -23.65 -7.69
N THR A 12 19.40 -24.67 -8.57
CA THR A 12 18.26 -25.53 -8.92
C THR A 12 17.89 -26.48 -7.78
N LEU A 13 18.85 -26.91 -6.94
CA LEU A 13 18.58 -27.71 -5.75
C LEU A 13 18.04 -26.86 -4.59
N ALA A 14 18.45 -25.59 -4.47
CA ALA A 14 17.88 -24.65 -3.51
C ALA A 14 16.47 -24.18 -3.91
N MET A 15 16.21 -23.95 -5.20
CA MET A 15 14.85 -23.67 -5.71
C MET A 15 13.94 -24.91 -5.66
N ALA A 16 14.49 -26.12 -5.81
CA ALA A 16 13.73 -27.35 -5.58
C ALA A 16 13.42 -27.59 -4.09
N PHE A 17 14.21 -27.03 -3.16
CA PHE A 17 13.92 -27.11 -1.72
C PHE A 17 12.92 -26.04 -1.23
N SER A 18 12.77 -24.92 -1.94
CA SER A 18 11.76 -23.89 -1.62
C SER A 18 10.39 -24.14 -2.27
N LEU A 19 10.28 -25.15 -3.14
CA LEU A 19 9.05 -25.56 -3.85
C LEU A 19 8.61 -26.98 -3.49
N LEU A 20 9.15 -27.55 -2.41
CA LEU A 20 8.58 -28.76 -1.81
C LEU A 20 7.36 -28.39 -0.96
N THR A 21 6.28 -27.99 -1.64
CA THR A 21 4.95 -28.32 -1.16
C THR A 21 4.86 -29.84 -1.07
N VAL A 22 4.46 -30.32 0.10
CA VAL A 22 3.95 -31.66 0.42
C VAL A 22 3.88 -32.57 -0.81
N SER A 23 4.87 -33.45 -0.96
CA SER A 23 4.79 -34.48 -1.99
C SER A 23 3.57 -35.34 -1.71
N ALA A 24 2.67 -35.47 -2.69
CA ALA A 24 1.64 -36.50 -2.71
C ALA A 24 2.25 -37.87 -2.34
N GLY A 25 2.00 -38.30 -1.10
CA GLY A 25 2.53 -39.55 -0.53
C GLY A 25 3.65 -39.42 0.52
N ALA A 26 3.93 -38.23 1.08
CA ALA A 26 4.68 -38.14 2.33
C ALA A 26 3.78 -38.61 3.48
N VAL A 27 4.20 -39.66 4.18
CA VAL A 27 3.65 -39.98 5.51
C VAL A 27 3.98 -38.79 6.39
N MET A 28 2.97 -38.02 6.83
CA MET A 28 3.17 -37.04 7.89
C MET A 28 3.59 -37.84 9.13
N ASP A 29 4.81 -37.62 9.63
CA ASP A 29 5.37 -38.40 10.75
C ASP A 29 4.68 -38.01 12.08
N ASN A 30 4.00 -36.86 12.13
CA ASN A 30 3.17 -36.40 13.23
C ASN A 30 1.91 -35.65 12.72
N ASP A 31 0.87 -35.51 13.55
CA ASP A 31 -0.32 -34.73 13.20
C ASP A 31 -0.09 -33.21 13.33
N HIS A 32 1.03 -32.78 13.92
CA HIS A 32 1.40 -31.36 14.06
C HIS A 32 1.72 -30.71 12.70
N ASP A 33 2.31 -31.46 11.77
CA ASP A 33 2.66 -31.00 10.42
C ASP A 33 1.42 -30.64 9.56
N ARG A 34 0.23 -31.04 10.02
CA ARG A 34 -1.08 -30.74 9.39
C ARG A 34 -1.62 -29.36 9.78
N ILE A 35 -0.98 -28.66 10.71
CA ILE A 35 -1.40 -27.37 11.23
C ILE A 35 -0.24 -26.39 11.13
N SER A 36 -0.44 -25.30 10.39
CA SER A 36 0.56 -24.22 10.29
C SER A 36 -0.08 -22.85 10.16
N VAL A 37 0.72 -21.81 10.34
CA VAL A 37 0.33 -20.41 10.15
C VAL A 37 1.31 -19.71 9.21
N ASP A 38 0.82 -18.71 8.45
CA ASP A 38 1.61 -17.80 7.62
C ASP A 38 2.93 -18.39 7.10
N THR A 39 2.82 -19.35 6.17
CA THR A 39 3.93 -20.19 5.69
C THR A 39 5.12 -19.43 5.06
N ALA A 40 5.00 -18.10 4.90
CA ALA A 40 6.05 -17.19 4.47
C ALA A 40 6.22 -15.94 5.37
N GLY A 41 5.47 -15.85 6.48
CA GLY A 41 5.47 -14.71 7.41
C GLY A 41 6.28 -14.97 8.69
N PRO A 42 6.33 -13.99 9.61
CA PRO A 42 7.11 -14.09 10.85
C PRO A 42 6.43 -14.93 11.94
N LEU A 43 5.19 -15.38 11.73
CA LEU A 43 4.49 -16.28 12.65
C LEU A 43 4.87 -17.74 12.41
N SER A 44 4.92 -18.51 13.49
CA SER A 44 5.11 -19.96 13.45
C SER A 44 4.39 -20.62 14.60
N VAL A 45 4.04 -21.90 14.43
CA VAL A 45 3.51 -22.72 15.52
C VAL A 45 4.69 -23.37 16.26
N VAL A 46 4.76 -23.15 17.56
CA VAL A 46 5.68 -23.85 18.48
C VAL A 46 4.85 -24.75 19.39
N TRP A 47 4.96 -26.05 19.19
CA TRP A 47 4.27 -27.05 20.00
C TRP A 47 4.98 -27.26 21.34
N ASP A 48 4.21 -27.44 22.42
CA ASP A 48 4.74 -27.66 23.77
C ASP A 48 5.55 -28.98 23.90
N SER A 49 5.31 -29.93 23.00
CA SER A 49 6.02 -31.21 22.93
C SER A 49 6.13 -31.71 21.49
N GLU A 50 7.32 -32.13 21.09
CA GLU A 50 7.55 -32.88 19.84
C GLU A 50 7.21 -34.37 19.98
N THR A 51 7.12 -34.88 21.21
CA THR A 51 6.81 -36.28 21.51
C THR A 51 5.34 -36.47 21.83
N VAL A 52 4.71 -37.42 21.14
CA VAL A 52 3.26 -37.57 21.13
C VAL A 52 2.82 -38.73 22.01
N ASP A 53 2.26 -38.43 23.19
CA ASP A 53 1.48 -39.39 23.96
C ASP A 53 0.02 -39.35 23.50
N SER A 54 -0.59 -40.52 23.23
CA SER A 54 -1.88 -40.67 22.57
C SER A 54 -3.07 -40.17 23.40
N GLU A 55 -2.89 -39.91 24.70
CA GLU A 55 -3.97 -39.52 25.62
C GLU A 55 -3.89 -38.08 26.17
N ALA A 56 -2.88 -37.30 25.81
CA ALA A 56 -2.76 -35.89 26.24
C ALA A 56 -3.47 -34.93 25.26
N TYR A 57 -3.97 -33.78 25.76
CA TYR A 57 -4.35 -32.65 24.89
C TYR A 57 -3.07 -31.96 24.42
N HIS A 58 -2.97 -31.69 23.12
CA HIS A 58 -1.76 -31.08 22.54
C HIS A 58 -1.98 -29.59 22.32
N THR A 59 -1.13 -28.82 22.98
CA THR A 59 -1.11 -27.37 22.96
C THR A 59 0.14 -26.85 22.27
N GLY A 60 0.00 -25.74 21.57
CA GLY A 60 1.10 -25.00 20.99
C GLY A 60 0.84 -23.50 21.05
N ASP A 61 1.89 -22.72 20.99
CA ASP A 61 1.81 -21.27 20.88
C ASP A 61 2.07 -20.86 19.43
N ILE A 62 1.25 -19.95 18.93
CA ILE A 62 1.61 -19.18 17.74
C ILE A 62 2.52 -18.06 18.22
N VAL A 63 3.77 -18.09 17.75
CA VAL A 63 4.79 -17.14 18.16
C VAL A 63 5.25 -16.33 16.96
N SER A 64 5.53 -15.06 17.22
CA SER A 64 6.24 -14.20 16.28
C SER A 64 7.74 -14.34 16.45
N SER A 65 8.46 -14.42 15.34
CA SER A 65 9.92 -14.30 15.29
C SER A 65 10.41 -12.84 15.39
N GLU A 66 9.49 -11.88 15.36
CA GLU A 66 9.74 -10.44 15.53
C GLU A 66 9.30 -9.97 16.91
N ASP A 67 10.23 -9.36 17.66
CA ASP A 67 9.94 -8.74 18.96
C ASP A 67 8.96 -7.56 18.77
N GLY A 68 7.91 -7.50 19.60
CA GLY A 68 6.93 -6.41 19.55
C GLY A 68 5.90 -6.56 18.42
N TYR A 69 5.80 -7.75 17.84
CA TYR A 69 4.91 -8.05 16.72
C TYR A 69 3.93 -9.16 17.11
N TYR A 70 2.65 -8.86 16.93
CA TYR A 70 1.60 -9.86 16.79
C TYR A 70 0.51 -9.26 15.89
N PRO A 71 0.08 -9.91 14.79
CA PRO A 71 -0.88 -9.30 13.88
C PRO A 71 -2.32 -9.41 14.41
N SER A 72 -3.22 -8.62 13.84
CA SER A 72 -4.67 -8.69 14.04
C SER A 72 -5.38 -9.64 13.10
N SER A 73 -4.67 -10.16 12.11
CA SER A 73 -5.10 -11.33 11.37
C SER A 73 -3.91 -12.11 10.84
N PHE A 74 -4.10 -13.41 10.63
CA PHE A 74 -3.10 -14.30 10.05
C PHE A 74 -3.78 -15.48 9.37
N TYR A 75 -3.08 -16.11 8.41
CA TYR A 75 -3.60 -17.31 7.77
C TYR A 75 -3.32 -18.55 8.61
N LEU A 76 -4.36 -19.36 8.80
CA LEU A 76 -4.29 -20.70 9.37
C LEU A 76 -4.46 -21.73 8.25
N TYR A 77 -3.55 -22.70 8.19
CA TYR A 77 -3.64 -23.84 7.28
C TYR A 77 -3.92 -25.10 8.08
N VAL A 78 -4.97 -25.82 7.71
CA VAL A 78 -5.34 -27.09 8.34
C VAL A 78 -5.59 -28.15 7.28
N ASP A 79 -4.82 -29.24 7.33
CA ASP A 79 -5.06 -30.41 6.50
C ASP A 79 -6.09 -31.36 7.14
N SER A 80 -7.21 -31.52 6.45
CA SER A 80 -8.27 -32.48 6.77
C SER A 80 -8.91 -32.21 8.15
N ALA A 81 -9.39 -30.99 8.36
CA ALA A 81 -10.24 -30.64 9.50
C ALA A 81 -11.59 -31.38 9.46
N GLU A 82 -12.17 -31.69 10.62
CA GLU A 82 -13.57 -32.13 10.70
C GLU A 82 -14.51 -30.99 10.25
N GLU A 83 -15.71 -31.34 9.79
CA GLU A 83 -16.74 -30.34 9.45
C GLU A 83 -17.08 -29.51 10.70
N ASN A 84 -16.95 -28.18 10.61
CA ASN A 84 -17.03 -27.25 11.75
C ASN A 84 -16.06 -27.59 12.89
N GLY A 85 -14.94 -28.24 12.56
CA GLY A 85 -13.93 -28.70 13.51
C GLY A 85 -13.02 -27.61 14.06
N ILE A 86 -13.09 -26.38 13.54
CA ILE A 86 -12.25 -25.26 13.95
C ILE A 86 -13.09 -24.23 14.70
N THR A 87 -12.62 -23.83 15.87
CA THR A 87 -13.24 -22.75 16.67
C THR A 87 -12.18 -21.79 17.17
N VAL A 88 -12.49 -20.50 17.14
CA VAL A 88 -11.58 -19.42 17.56
C VAL A 88 -12.20 -18.66 18.73
N THR A 89 -11.39 -18.38 19.74
CA THR A 89 -11.72 -17.45 20.83
C THR A 89 -10.74 -16.29 20.81
N GLY A 90 -11.18 -15.08 21.18
CA GLY A 90 -10.36 -13.86 21.03
C GLY A 90 -10.32 -13.30 19.59
N GLY A 91 -11.12 -13.89 18.68
CA GLY A 91 -11.17 -13.53 17.27
C GLY A 91 -12.31 -14.23 16.52
N THR A 92 -12.28 -14.14 15.20
CA THR A 92 -13.19 -14.79 14.25
C THR A 92 -12.41 -15.64 13.24
N LEU A 93 -13.10 -16.62 12.65
CA LEU A 93 -12.59 -17.46 11.57
C LEU A 93 -13.41 -17.17 10.31
N SER A 94 -12.75 -16.96 9.18
CA SER A 94 -13.42 -16.81 7.89
C SER A 94 -14.01 -18.13 7.39
N ALA A 95 -14.83 -18.05 6.33
CA ALA A 95 -15.03 -19.19 5.44
C ALA A 95 -13.70 -19.62 4.80
N PRO A 96 -13.57 -20.86 4.29
CA PRO A 96 -12.39 -21.29 3.54
C PRO A 96 -12.01 -20.28 2.46
N VAL A 97 -10.76 -19.79 2.52
CA VAL A 97 -10.22 -18.78 1.58
C VAL A 97 -9.65 -19.48 0.34
N GLU A 98 -9.01 -20.63 0.53
CA GLU A 98 -8.39 -21.43 -0.52
C GLU A 98 -8.34 -22.91 -0.11
N GLU A 99 -8.56 -23.82 -1.04
CA GLU A 99 -8.32 -25.26 -0.85
C GLU A 99 -7.14 -25.70 -1.71
N THR A 100 -6.11 -26.26 -1.06
CA THR A 100 -4.91 -26.74 -1.74
C THR A 100 -4.63 -28.19 -1.39
N GLU A 101 -3.70 -28.81 -2.11
CA GLU A 101 -3.21 -30.17 -1.78
C GLU A 101 -2.52 -30.22 -0.40
N GLY A 102 -2.13 -29.07 0.17
CA GLY A 102 -1.53 -28.93 1.51
C GLY A 102 -2.52 -28.58 2.63
N GLY A 103 -3.82 -28.61 2.36
CA GLY A 103 -4.89 -28.31 3.32
C GLY A 103 -5.74 -27.09 2.97
N THR A 104 -6.70 -26.79 3.82
CA THR A 104 -7.61 -25.65 3.69
C THR A 104 -7.04 -24.43 4.41
N LYS A 105 -7.05 -23.29 3.71
CA LYS A 105 -6.60 -21.99 4.21
C LYS A 105 -7.78 -21.21 4.78
N TYR A 106 -7.62 -20.69 5.99
CA TYR A 106 -8.57 -19.82 6.67
C TYR A 106 -7.89 -18.52 7.06
N LEU A 107 -8.64 -17.43 7.07
CA LEU A 107 -8.21 -16.18 7.71
C LEU A 107 -8.71 -16.19 9.16
N VAL A 108 -7.79 -16.04 10.11
CA VAL A 108 -8.09 -15.78 11.50
C VAL A 108 -7.94 -14.28 11.72
N THR A 109 -8.98 -13.62 12.21
CA THR A 109 -8.93 -12.21 12.64
C THR A 109 -8.99 -12.19 14.16
N ASN A 110 -7.95 -11.69 14.83
CA ASN A 110 -7.87 -11.61 16.28
C ASN A 110 -7.99 -10.17 16.79
N ASN A 111 -8.86 -9.97 17.77
CA ASN A 111 -9.10 -8.67 18.42
C ASN A 111 -8.53 -8.64 19.85
N SER A 112 -8.10 -9.79 20.37
CA SER A 112 -7.44 -9.95 21.66
C SER A 112 -6.56 -11.21 21.64
N GLY A 113 -5.82 -11.47 22.71
CA GLY A 113 -5.21 -12.79 22.90
C GLY A 113 -6.29 -13.86 23.05
N GLY A 114 -6.00 -15.06 22.56
CA GLY A 114 -7.03 -16.07 22.38
C GLY A 114 -6.49 -17.46 22.07
N SER A 115 -7.39 -18.34 21.62
CA SER A 115 -7.04 -19.71 21.25
C SER A 115 -7.83 -20.22 20.05
N ILE A 116 -7.20 -21.08 19.27
CA ILE A 116 -7.80 -21.85 18.17
C ILE A 116 -7.88 -23.31 18.61
N VAL A 117 -9.05 -23.90 18.58
CA VAL A 117 -9.23 -25.34 18.77
C VAL A 117 -9.52 -25.96 17.42
N ILE A 118 -8.74 -26.96 17.04
CA ILE A 118 -8.76 -27.64 15.75
C ILE A 118 -9.07 -29.12 15.98
N ARG A 119 -10.10 -29.62 15.31
CA ARG A 119 -10.44 -31.05 15.23
C ARG A 119 -9.99 -31.60 13.89
N LEU A 120 -9.03 -32.51 13.92
CA LEU A 120 -8.50 -33.15 12.72
C LEU A 120 -9.22 -34.47 12.43
N ALA A 121 -9.72 -34.66 11.21
CA ALA A 121 -10.26 -35.93 10.79
C ALA A 121 -9.14 -36.99 10.75
N ASN A 122 -9.44 -38.20 11.25
CA ASN A 122 -8.54 -39.36 11.26
C ASN A 122 -7.16 -39.11 11.90
N ALA A 123 -7.05 -38.18 12.86
CA ALA A 123 -5.80 -37.99 13.60
C ALA A 123 -5.44 -39.27 14.37
N ALA A 124 -4.16 -39.59 14.43
CA ALA A 124 -3.66 -40.72 15.22
C ALA A 124 -3.43 -40.33 16.69
N GLN A 125 -3.53 -39.03 17.00
CA GLN A 125 -3.04 -38.41 18.23
C GLN A 125 -4.08 -37.45 18.83
N SER A 126 -3.86 -37.05 20.09
CA SER A 126 -4.59 -35.94 20.75
C SER A 126 -6.12 -36.09 20.87
N ASN A 127 -6.68 -37.30 20.75
CA ASN A 127 -8.13 -37.50 20.53
C ASN A 127 -8.70 -36.61 19.41
N ASN A 128 -7.90 -36.37 18.36
CA ASN A 128 -8.16 -35.46 17.24
C ASN A 128 -8.20 -33.96 17.58
N VAL A 129 -7.94 -33.54 18.81
CA VAL A 129 -8.09 -32.13 19.23
C VAL A 129 -6.74 -31.47 19.50
N TYR A 130 -6.49 -30.37 18.82
CA TYR A 130 -5.29 -29.53 18.97
C TYR A 130 -5.70 -28.13 19.37
N THR A 131 -4.96 -27.50 20.27
CA THR A 131 -5.23 -26.14 20.71
C THR A 131 -4.00 -25.27 20.47
N LEU A 132 -4.17 -24.17 19.74
CA LEU A 132 -3.15 -23.15 19.59
C LEU A 132 -3.53 -21.93 20.40
N THR A 133 -2.60 -21.35 21.15
CA THR A 133 -2.75 -20.06 21.80
C THR A 133 -2.08 -18.96 20.98
N PHE A 134 -2.69 -17.78 20.95
CA PHE A 134 -2.16 -16.61 20.27
C PHE A 134 -2.21 -15.37 21.16
N ALA A 135 -1.25 -14.48 21.01
CA ALA A 135 -1.23 -13.22 21.74
C ALA A 135 -2.22 -12.19 21.17
N ALA A 136 -2.46 -11.12 21.92
CA ALA A 136 -3.23 -10.00 21.41
C ALA A 136 -2.44 -9.30 20.29
N PRO A 137 -3.12 -8.68 19.31
CA PRO A 137 -2.45 -7.85 18.32
C PRO A 137 -1.60 -6.79 19.01
N GLU A 138 -0.38 -6.59 18.55
CA GLU A 138 0.51 -5.60 19.12
C GLU A 138 0.45 -4.31 18.27
N GLY A 139 0.18 -3.18 18.95
CA GLY A 139 0.34 -1.85 18.36
C GLY A 139 -0.70 -1.42 17.34
N GLN A 140 -1.93 -1.97 17.31
CA GLN A 140 -2.98 -1.40 16.47
C GLN A 140 -3.25 0.05 16.89
N MET A 141 -3.16 0.98 15.94
CA MET A 141 -3.50 2.36 16.22
C MET A 141 -5.01 2.53 16.27
N ALA A 142 -5.50 3.02 17.41
CA ALA A 142 -6.87 3.49 17.51
C ALA A 142 -7.11 4.64 16.53
N GLY A 143 -8.33 4.74 16.01
CA GLY A 143 -8.74 5.85 15.14
C GLY A 143 -8.42 7.22 15.75
N GLY A 144 -7.97 8.15 14.91
CA GLY A 144 -7.58 9.49 15.32
C GLY A 144 -6.19 9.87 14.81
N ALA A 145 -5.62 10.91 15.40
CA ALA A 145 -4.31 11.42 14.98
C ALA A 145 -3.24 10.35 15.19
N ILE A 146 -2.44 10.08 14.15
CA ILE A 146 -1.41 9.04 14.25
C ILE A 146 -0.21 9.52 15.05
N THR A 147 0.41 8.61 15.81
CA THR A 147 1.70 8.83 16.46
C THR A 147 2.81 8.15 15.67
N GLY A 148 4.04 8.63 15.81
CA GLY A 148 5.14 8.13 14.99
C GLY A 148 6.42 8.94 15.11
N VAL A 149 7.38 8.58 14.26
CA VAL A 149 8.68 9.24 14.16
C VAL A 149 9.00 9.58 12.71
N LEU A 150 9.66 10.73 12.51
CA LEU A 150 10.16 11.12 11.20
C LEU A 150 11.31 10.19 10.77
N GLN A 151 11.18 9.60 9.59
CA GLN A 151 12.21 8.77 8.97
C GLN A 151 12.95 9.53 7.86
N GLY A 152 12.25 10.36 7.09
CA GLY A 152 12.88 11.11 6.01
C GLY A 152 12.05 12.33 5.64
N TYR A 153 12.72 13.42 5.31
CA TYR A 153 12.12 14.60 4.71
C TYR A 153 13.12 15.32 3.83
N LEU A 154 12.78 15.47 2.54
CA LEU A 154 13.61 16.20 1.60
C LEU A 154 12.75 16.89 0.54
N PRO A 155 12.40 18.17 0.76
CA PRO A 155 11.59 18.93 -0.18
C PRO A 155 12.44 19.52 -1.32
N LEU A 156 11.78 19.88 -2.41
CA LEU A 156 12.37 20.60 -3.54
C LEU A 156 11.43 21.70 -4.03
N GLY A 157 11.65 22.96 -3.67
CA GLY A 157 10.71 24.04 -4.02
C GLY A 157 10.90 25.29 -3.17
N GLN A 158 9.92 26.19 -3.20
CA GLN A 158 9.98 27.50 -2.53
C GLN A 158 10.36 27.44 -1.05
N TYR A 159 10.01 26.34 -0.36
CA TYR A 159 10.28 26.14 1.06
C TYR A 159 11.52 25.29 1.35
N ALA A 160 12.28 24.84 0.35
CA ALA A 160 13.47 24.00 0.51
C ALA A 160 14.68 24.71 1.16
N ARG A 161 14.45 25.83 1.86
CA ARG A 161 15.44 26.53 2.70
C ARG A 161 15.17 26.36 4.20
N GLY A 162 14.23 25.51 4.59
CA GLY A 162 14.13 25.00 5.96
C GLY A 162 13.31 25.85 6.93
N THR A 163 12.44 26.72 6.44
CA THR A 163 11.58 27.56 7.31
C THR A 163 10.11 27.40 6.92
N MET A 164 9.21 27.67 7.86
CA MET A 164 7.76 27.52 7.70
C MET A 164 7.38 26.11 7.22
N TRP A 165 6.76 25.97 6.05
CA TRP A 165 6.42 24.70 5.41
C TRP A 165 7.65 23.84 5.08
N GLY A 166 8.85 24.41 5.08
CA GLY A 166 10.10 23.71 4.82
C GLY A 166 10.71 23.03 6.04
N SER A 167 10.07 23.11 7.22
CA SER A 167 10.56 22.49 8.45
C SER A 167 9.71 21.28 8.83
N PRO A 168 10.28 20.08 9.03
CA PRO A 168 9.51 18.90 9.43
C PRO A 168 9.16 18.88 10.92
N TYR A 169 9.69 19.81 11.71
CA TYR A 169 9.48 19.87 13.15
C TYR A 169 8.67 21.11 13.58
N THR A 170 7.92 20.95 14.67
CA THR A 170 7.03 21.98 15.23
C THR A 170 7.78 23.20 15.79
N ASP A 171 9.05 23.04 16.15
CA ASP A 171 9.93 24.12 16.60
C ASP A 171 10.51 24.95 15.43
N GLY A 172 10.18 24.61 14.19
CA GLY A 172 10.69 25.28 12.99
C GLY A 172 12.07 24.82 12.54
N SER A 173 12.67 23.81 13.18
CA SER A 173 14.00 23.31 12.83
C SER A 173 13.98 22.28 11.69
N THR A 174 15.15 22.03 11.09
CA THR A 174 15.35 20.99 10.07
C THR A 174 16.45 19.98 10.42
N THR A 175 17.05 20.07 11.61
CA THR A 175 18.24 19.27 11.96
C THR A 175 18.21 18.64 13.35
N ALA A 176 17.31 19.08 14.25
CA ALA A 176 17.35 18.67 15.67
C ALA A 176 16.02 18.74 16.43
N GLY A 177 14.89 18.95 15.74
CA GLY A 177 13.59 19.04 16.41
C GLY A 177 13.16 17.67 16.94
N SER A 178 12.50 17.66 18.10
CA SER A 178 12.07 16.42 18.76
C SER A 178 10.67 15.97 18.36
N THR A 179 9.82 16.90 17.90
CA THR A 179 8.40 16.63 17.63
C THR A 179 8.11 16.90 16.15
N PRO A 180 7.99 15.83 15.34
CA PRO A 180 7.59 15.96 13.94
C PRO A 180 6.24 16.67 13.82
N LYS A 181 6.07 17.48 12.78
CA LYS A 181 4.76 17.98 12.36
C LYS A 181 3.93 16.82 11.80
N VAL A 182 2.63 17.08 11.56
CA VAL A 182 1.65 16.20 10.92
C VAL A 182 1.31 14.89 11.68
N LEU A 183 2.12 14.54 12.66
CA LEU A 183 1.88 13.48 13.65
C LEU A 183 1.28 14.09 14.92
N GLY A 184 0.41 13.35 15.60
CA GLY A 184 -0.26 13.75 16.84
C GLY A 184 -1.34 14.81 16.67
N GLY A 185 -1.60 15.24 15.43
CA GLY A 185 -2.75 16.08 15.08
C GLY A 185 -2.53 16.91 13.82
N PHE A 186 -3.59 17.64 13.44
CA PHE A 186 -3.55 18.59 12.32
C PHE A 186 -2.65 19.79 12.64
N SER A 187 -1.78 20.13 11.70
CA SER A 187 -0.91 21.29 11.75
C SER A 187 -1.38 22.35 10.76
N SER A 188 -1.71 23.55 11.26
CA SER A 188 -2.05 24.71 10.42
C SER A 188 -0.91 25.17 9.49
N THR A 189 0.32 24.75 9.78
CA THR A 189 1.46 24.90 8.90
C THR A 189 2.15 23.55 8.87
N GLY A 190 1.77 22.74 7.89
CA GLY A 190 2.30 21.41 7.67
C GLY A 190 3.74 21.41 7.18
N VAL A 191 4.00 20.48 6.28
CA VAL A 191 5.23 20.41 5.49
C VAL A 191 4.89 20.55 4.01
N SER A 192 5.70 21.28 3.26
CA SER A 192 5.67 21.28 1.80
C SER A 192 6.65 20.24 1.30
N LEU A 193 6.23 19.48 0.32
CA LEU A 193 7.04 18.47 -0.36
C LEU A 193 7.75 19.10 -1.57
N GLY A 194 7.16 20.14 -2.15
CA GLY A 194 7.68 20.83 -3.34
C GLY A 194 7.38 20.05 -4.61
N ALA A 195 8.24 20.15 -5.61
CA ALA A 195 8.10 19.51 -6.92
C ALA A 195 8.17 17.97 -6.85
N GLY A 196 7.83 17.33 -7.97
CA GLY A 196 7.73 15.87 -8.12
C GLY A 196 8.88 15.10 -7.47
N GLY A 197 8.52 14.15 -6.60
CA GLY A 197 9.42 13.29 -5.84
C GLY A 197 9.84 13.84 -4.47
N GLY A 198 9.72 15.15 -4.21
CA GLY A 198 9.87 15.68 -2.85
C GLY A 198 8.94 14.94 -1.89
N TYR A 199 9.42 14.58 -0.70
CA TYR A 199 8.73 13.61 0.15
C TYR A 199 8.88 13.85 1.64
N VAL A 200 7.96 13.27 2.39
CA VAL A 200 8.04 13.06 3.84
C VAL A 200 7.69 11.60 4.17
N GLN A 201 8.38 11.03 5.15
CA GLN A 201 8.24 9.62 5.53
C GLN A 201 8.20 9.48 7.05
N TYR A 202 7.27 8.65 7.52
CA TYR A 202 7.06 8.36 8.94
C TYR A 202 7.03 6.86 9.19
N ALA A 203 7.51 6.49 10.38
CA ALA A 203 7.23 5.18 10.96
C ALA A 203 6.19 5.36 12.06
N LEU A 204 5.15 4.54 12.04
CA LEU A 204 4.05 4.59 12.98
C LEU A 204 4.50 4.06 14.33
N ARG A 205 4.15 4.77 15.41
CA ARG A 205 4.49 4.38 16.78
C ARG A 205 3.26 4.52 17.66
N ASP A 206 3.13 3.70 18.68
CA ASP A 206 2.11 3.89 19.72
C ASP A 206 2.49 5.06 20.66
N SER A 207 1.67 5.32 21.68
CA SER A 207 1.92 6.36 22.68
C SER A 207 3.17 6.12 23.52
N GLU A 208 3.62 4.88 23.60
CA GLU A 208 4.78 4.41 24.35
C GLU A 208 6.07 4.43 23.52
N GLY A 209 5.96 4.63 22.20
CA GLY A 209 7.06 4.67 21.26
C GLY A 209 7.44 3.32 20.63
N ASN A 210 6.63 2.28 20.79
CA ASN A 210 6.80 0.99 20.14
C ASN A 210 6.26 1.03 18.70
N GLN A 211 6.63 0.07 17.87
CA GLN A 211 6.08 -0.06 16.52
C GLN A 211 4.55 -0.19 16.58
N ALA A 212 3.85 0.55 15.72
CA ALA A 212 2.40 0.49 15.59
C ALA A 212 1.99 0.26 14.15
N TYR A 213 0.73 -0.12 13.95
CA TYR A 213 0.17 -0.48 12.66
C TYR A 213 -1.21 0.15 12.45
N ILE A 214 -1.53 0.46 11.19
CA ILE A 214 -2.90 0.68 10.71
C ILE A 214 -3.27 -0.56 9.90
N GLU A 215 -4.43 -1.11 10.16
CA GLU A 215 -4.93 -2.33 9.54
C GLU A 215 -5.79 -1.99 8.33
N ASP A 216 -5.77 -2.86 7.33
CA ASP A 216 -6.77 -2.89 6.26
C ASP A 216 -8.06 -3.47 6.85
N ASP A 217 -8.99 -2.59 7.20
CA ASP A 217 -10.21 -2.97 7.91
C ASP A 217 -11.43 -2.56 7.10
N ALA A 218 -12.06 -3.56 6.47
CA ALA A 218 -13.29 -3.38 5.71
C ALA A 218 -14.45 -2.81 6.54
N SER A 219 -14.38 -2.87 7.88
CA SER A 219 -15.34 -2.22 8.77
C SER A 219 -15.12 -0.72 8.95
N ASN A 220 -14.05 -0.15 8.37
CA ASN A 220 -13.89 1.29 8.26
C ASN A 220 -14.89 1.87 7.26
N PRO A 221 -15.38 3.11 7.47
CA PRO A 221 -16.24 3.78 6.50
C PRO A 221 -15.64 3.77 5.10
N TYR A 222 -16.36 3.18 4.14
CA TYR A 222 -15.97 3.08 2.74
C TYR A 222 -14.66 2.30 2.48
N GLY A 223 -14.16 1.53 3.45
CA GLY A 223 -12.86 0.85 3.39
C GLY A 223 -11.66 1.75 3.61
N VAL A 224 -11.86 3.01 4.01
CA VAL A 224 -10.75 3.97 4.21
C VAL A 224 -10.07 3.69 5.56
N ASP A 225 -8.76 3.42 5.55
CA ASP A 225 -8.01 3.08 6.77
C ASP A 225 -7.29 4.27 7.38
N PHE A 226 -6.84 5.22 6.55
CA PHE A 226 -6.23 6.44 7.02
C PHE A 226 -6.51 7.62 6.11
N ILE A 227 -6.29 8.82 6.63
CA ILE A 227 -6.55 10.09 5.93
C ILE A 227 -5.28 10.91 5.95
N VAL A 228 -4.94 11.48 4.81
CA VAL A 228 -3.90 12.51 4.69
C VAL A 228 -4.57 13.85 4.45
N TYR A 229 -4.28 14.80 5.32
CA TYR A 229 -4.72 16.19 5.22
C TYR A 229 -3.62 17.02 4.55
N GLY A 230 -3.97 17.76 3.51
CA GLY A 230 -3.07 18.66 2.81
C GLY A 230 -3.36 20.14 3.11
N ASN A 231 -3.21 20.99 2.10
CA ASN A 231 -3.56 22.41 2.08
C ASN A 231 -4.22 22.83 0.74
N ALA A 232 -4.85 21.88 0.06
CA ALA A 232 -5.47 22.08 -1.25
C ALA A 232 -6.47 23.23 -1.27
N PHE A 233 -6.48 23.96 -2.39
CA PHE A 233 -7.53 24.93 -2.71
C PHE A 233 -8.51 24.31 -3.70
N ASN A 234 -9.79 24.68 -3.58
CA ASN A 234 -10.79 24.25 -4.56
C ASN A 234 -10.43 24.77 -5.96
N GLY A 235 -10.20 23.86 -6.90
CA GLY A 235 -9.77 24.20 -8.26
C GLY A 235 -8.27 24.50 -8.41
N ASN A 236 -7.44 24.08 -7.45
CA ASN A 236 -5.98 24.04 -7.56
C ASN A 236 -5.44 22.90 -6.68
N PRO A 237 -5.75 21.63 -7.02
CA PRO A 237 -5.21 20.47 -6.32
C PRO A 237 -3.70 20.34 -6.59
N GLU A 238 -2.95 19.84 -5.61
CA GLU A 238 -1.50 19.64 -5.71
C GLU A 238 -1.16 18.20 -5.35
N ALA A 239 -1.60 17.27 -6.21
CA ALA A 239 -1.66 15.84 -5.88
C ALA A 239 -0.32 15.26 -5.39
N ALA A 240 -0.38 14.61 -4.22
CA ALA A 240 0.65 13.75 -3.68
C ALA A 240 0.23 12.28 -3.71
N SER A 241 1.13 11.44 -4.14
CA SER A 241 1.02 10.00 -4.04
C SER A 241 1.43 9.51 -2.65
N VAL A 242 0.90 8.36 -2.26
CA VAL A 242 1.23 7.70 -0.99
C VAL A 242 1.82 6.32 -1.24
N GLN A 243 2.95 6.06 -0.61
CA GLN A 243 3.56 4.76 -0.48
C GLN A 243 3.45 4.28 0.95
N VAL A 244 3.20 2.99 1.11
CA VAL A 244 3.09 2.34 2.41
C VAL A 244 4.01 1.13 2.49
N SER A 245 4.35 0.75 3.71
CA SER A 245 5.17 -0.42 3.99
C SER A 245 4.83 -0.98 5.36
N GLU A 246 4.88 -2.30 5.51
CA GLU A 246 4.79 -2.95 6.81
C GLU A 246 6.13 -2.89 7.56
N ASP A 247 7.24 -3.06 6.84
CA ASP A 247 8.59 -3.29 7.42
C ASP A 247 9.57 -2.12 7.21
N GLY A 248 9.21 -1.13 6.40
CA GLY A 248 10.05 -0.01 5.99
C GLY A 248 11.07 -0.36 4.90
N LYS A 249 11.03 -1.58 4.35
CA LYS A 249 11.98 -2.11 3.34
C LYS A 249 11.29 -2.28 2.01
N THR A 250 10.18 -3.03 1.99
CA THR A 250 9.35 -3.25 0.81
C THR A 250 8.24 -2.20 0.80
N TRP A 251 8.22 -1.38 -0.24
CA TRP A 251 7.27 -0.28 -0.38
C TRP A 251 6.30 -0.56 -1.52
N TYR A 252 5.04 -0.22 -1.27
CA TYR A 252 3.93 -0.38 -2.20
C TYR A 252 3.30 0.98 -2.43
N GLU A 253 3.00 1.30 -3.69
CA GLU A 253 2.21 2.48 -4.02
C GLU A 253 0.75 2.20 -3.68
N LEU A 254 0.02 3.16 -3.10
CA LEU A 254 -1.44 3.10 -3.09
C LEU A 254 -1.94 3.64 -4.43
N ALA A 255 -2.48 2.75 -5.27
CA ALA A 255 -2.88 3.07 -6.63
C ALA A 255 -4.11 4.00 -6.65
N GLY A 256 -3.87 5.30 -6.81
CA GLY A 256 -4.92 6.28 -7.06
C GLY A 256 -5.52 6.19 -8.47
N SER A 257 -6.54 7.02 -8.71
CA SER A 257 -7.37 6.96 -9.92
C SER A 257 -6.60 7.05 -11.24
N LEU A 258 -5.43 7.72 -11.28
CA LEU A 258 -4.62 7.85 -12.49
C LEU A 258 -3.48 6.82 -12.56
N TYR A 259 -3.34 5.91 -11.59
CA TYR A 259 -2.18 5.01 -11.53
C TYR A 259 -2.02 4.17 -12.81
N TYR A 260 -3.13 3.68 -13.37
CA TYR A 260 -3.15 2.88 -14.60
C TYR A 260 -3.42 3.72 -15.86
N ASP A 261 -3.47 5.05 -15.76
CA ASP A 261 -3.57 5.94 -16.93
C ASP A 261 -2.29 5.81 -17.78
N PRO A 262 -2.40 5.68 -19.12
CA PRO A 262 -1.24 5.57 -20.00
C PRO A 262 -0.32 6.81 -19.97
N ASN A 263 -0.82 7.95 -19.50
CA ASN A 263 -0.04 9.17 -19.32
C ASN A 263 0.66 9.28 -17.95
N THR A 264 0.45 8.31 -17.06
CA THR A 264 1.16 8.24 -15.78
C THR A 264 2.51 7.55 -15.96
N LEU A 265 3.57 8.14 -15.40
CA LEU A 265 4.88 7.50 -15.33
C LEU A 265 5.03 6.79 -13.99
N ARG A 266 5.06 5.46 -13.98
CA ARG A 266 5.17 4.63 -12.77
C ARG A 266 6.61 4.20 -12.50
N ASP A 267 6.96 4.09 -11.22
CA ASP A 267 8.23 3.50 -10.77
C ASP A 267 9.47 4.11 -11.46
N VAL A 268 9.43 5.43 -11.67
CA VAL A 268 10.55 6.17 -12.27
C VAL A 268 11.47 6.75 -11.20
N ASN A 269 12.70 7.05 -11.59
CA ASN A 269 13.59 7.88 -10.79
C ASN A 269 13.64 9.28 -11.38
N ILE A 270 13.53 10.30 -10.54
CA ILE A 270 13.73 11.70 -10.92
C ILE A 270 14.94 12.27 -10.20
N THR A 271 15.90 12.77 -10.98
CA THR A 271 17.12 13.40 -10.48
C THR A 271 17.08 14.88 -10.77
N TYR A 272 17.36 15.70 -9.76
CA TYR A 272 17.52 17.14 -9.89
C TYR A 272 18.96 17.54 -9.56
N THR A 273 19.55 18.36 -10.42
CA THR A 273 20.95 18.80 -10.29
C THR A 273 21.07 20.31 -10.43
N LEU A 274 21.71 20.95 -9.45
CA LEU A 274 22.07 22.36 -9.52
C LEU A 274 23.09 22.60 -10.64
N SER A 275 22.78 23.57 -11.50
CA SER A 275 23.65 24.03 -12.57
C SER A 275 23.70 25.56 -12.57
N GLY A 276 24.60 26.12 -11.75
CA GLY A 276 24.65 27.56 -11.53
C GLY A 276 23.39 28.07 -10.83
N SER A 277 22.61 28.93 -11.51
CA SER A 277 21.31 29.43 -11.02
C SER A 277 20.12 28.54 -11.39
N ASP A 278 20.35 27.55 -12.25
CA ASP A 278 19.32 26.68 -12.83
C ASP A 278 19.26 25.34 -12.08
N ILE A 279 18.13 24.64 -12.23
CA ILE A 279 17.99 23.24 -11.82
C ILE A 279 17.72 22.41 -13.07
N GLN A 280 18.59 21.43 -13.35
CA GLN A 280 18.37 20.43 -14.38
C GLN A 280 17.61 19.25 -13.79
N TYR A 281 16.72 18.63 -14.58
CA TYR A 281 16.08 17.38 -14.19
C TYR A 281 16.35 16.27 -15.22
N SER A 282 16.35 15.03 -14.73
CA SER A 282 16.40 13.82 -15.54
C SER A 282 15.49 12.76 -14.92
N ILE A 283 14.49 12.31 -15.67
CA ILE A 283 13.64 11.18 -15.32
C ILE A 283 14.17 9.95 -16.05
N THR A 284 14.29 8.83 -15.35
CA THR A 284 14.68 7.53 -15.92
C THR A 284 13.70 6.46 -15.49
N ASP A 285 13.48 5.48 -16.35
CA ASP A 285 12.69 4.28 -16.06
C ASP A 285 13.65 3.08 -15.86
N PRO A 286 14.16 2.86 -14.63
CA PRO A 286 15.14 1.81 -14.38
C PRO A 286 14.57 0.40 -14.58
N ASN A 287 13.26 0.23 -14.46
CA ASN A 287 12.58 -1.07 -14.44
C ASN A 287 11.73 -1.34 -15.69
N GLY A 288 11.70 -0.42 -16.65
CA GLY A 288 10.98 -0.57 -17.92
C GLY A 288 9.46 -0.62 -17.78
N ARG A 289 8.90 0.13 -16.83
CA ARG A 289 7.46 0.13 -16.49
C ARG A 289 6.60 1.02 -17.37
N ASN A 290 7.22 1.85 -18.22
CA ASN A 290 6.54 2.89 -19.00
C ASN A 290 6.76 2.68 -20.51
N PRO A 291 6.10 1.66 -21.10
CA PRO A 291 6.25 1.35 -22.52
C PRO A 291 5.81 2.53 -23.39
N GLY A 292 6.50 2.73 -24.52
CA GLY A 292 6.18 3.81 -25.46
C GLY A 292 6.83 5.16 -25.14
N VAL A 293 7.45 5.32 -23.96
CA VAL A 293 8.19 6.53 -23.58
C VAL A 293 9.69 6.33 -23.79
N SER A 294 10.36 7.33 -24.36
CA SER A 294 11.82 7.31 -24.56
C SER A 294 12.53 8.06 -23.44
N PHE A 295 13.23 7.33 -22.56
CA PHE A 295 14.02 7.89 -21.46
C PHE A 295 15.51 8.09 -21.83
N PRO A 296 16.23 9.02 -21.15
CA PRO A 296 15.75 9.90 -20.10
C PRO A 296 14.92 11.07 -20.63
N LEU A 297 13.88 11.45 -19.89
CA LEU A 297 13.24 12.75 -20.08
C LEU A 297 14.07 13.79 -19.34
N THR A 298 14.47 14.86 -20.03
CA THR A 298 15.37 15.87 -19.46
C THR A 298 14.89 17.27 -19.74
N GLY A 299 15.24 18.19 -18.85
CA GLY A 299 14.95 19.60 -19.04
C GLY A 299 15.65 20.47 -18.01
N THR A 300 15.32 21.75 -18.00
CA THR A 300 15.97 22.73 -17.13
C THR A 300 14.99 23.80 -16.67
N PHE A 301 14.89 23.98 -15.36
CA PHE A 301 14.23 25.09 -14.71
C PHE A 301 15.22 26.27 -14.63
N LYS A 302 14.84 27.40 -15.23
CA LYS A 302 15.73 28.56 -15.45
C LYS A 302 15.65 29.60 -14.33
N ALA A 303 16.76 30.29 -14.09
CA ALA A 303 16.94 31.57 -13.39
C ALA A 303 16.26 31.72 -12.00
N GLY A 304 17.06 31.72 -10.93
CA GLY A 304 16.58 31.93 -9.55
C GLY A 304 16.14 30.64 -8.84
N ALA A 305 15.99 29.55 -9.60
CA ALA A 305 15.62 28.23 -9.11
C ALA A 305 16.60 27.66 -8.09
N ALA A 306 17.87 28.08 -8.10
CA ALA A 306 18.83 27.65 -7.07
C ALA A 306 18.32 27.92 -5.64
N ALA A 307 17.56 28.99 -5.39
CA ALA A 307 16.95 29.27 -4.08
C ALA A 307 15.94 28.19 -3.63
N TRP A 308 15.43 27.39 -4.56
CA TRP A 308 14.45 26.32 -4.34
C TRP A 308 15.09 24.94 -4.20
N PHE A 309 16.42 24.84 -4.20
CA PHE A 309 17.14 23.58 -4.01
C PHE A 309 17.54 23.36 -2.53
N PRO A 310 17.31 22.16 -1.98
CA PRO A 310 17.66 21.84 -0.60
C PRO A 310 19.18 21.83 -0.37
N THR A 311 19.62 22.21 0.83
CA THR A 311 21.04 22.13 1.24
C THR A 311 21.27 21.04 2.26
N THR A 312 22.48 20.49 2.28
CA THR A 312 22.91 19.56 3.33
C THR A 312 22.97 20.21 4.70
N ALA A 313 23.22 21.52 4.78
CA ALA A 313 23.17 22.26 6.03
C ALA A 313 21.76 22.23 6.66
N ASN A 314 20.71 22.31 5.83
CA ASN A 314 19.34 22.28 6.31
C ASN A 314 18.83 20.84 6.46
N TYR A 315 19.03 19.98 5.47
CA TYR A 315 18.35 18.68 5.40
C TYR A 315 19.26 17.48 5.65
N GLY A 316 20.57 17.67 5.82
CA GLY A 316 21.54 16.57 5.93
C GLY A 316 21.26 15.59 7.07
N GLY A 317 20.59 16.03 8.15
CA GLY A 317 20.19 15.18 9.28
C GLY A 317 18.77 14.63 9.22
N VAL A 318 17.95 15.06 8.25
CA VAL A 318 16.52 14.68 8.17
C VAL A 318 16.10 14.06 6.85
N TRP A 319 16.85 14.24 5.77
CA TRP A 319 16.58 13.52 4.52
C TRP A 319 16.72 12.00 4.71
N LYS A 320 17.55 11.58 5.68
CA LYS A 320 17.63 10.24 6.24
C LYS A 320 17.95 10.40 7.72
N THR A 321 16.97 10.22 8.59
CA THR A 321 17.16 10.40 10.03
C THR A 321 17.93 9.22 10.63
N SER A 322 18.39 9.36 11.88
CA SER A 322 18.97 8.24 12.64
C SER A 322 17.95 7.14 12.98
N ALA A 323 16.65 7.40 12.84
CA ALA A 323 15.61 6.38 13.00
C ALA A 323 15.54 5.42 11.81
N VAL A 324 16.14 5.80 10.66
CA VAL A 324 16.23 4.94 9.48
C VAL A 324 17.39 3.99 9.67
N SER A 325 17.08 2.73 9.92
CA SER A 325 18.09 1.68 9.96
C SER A 325 18.73 1.47 8.59
N SER A 326 19.90 0.82 8.54
CA SER A 326 20.63 0.59 7.29
C SER A 326 19.88 -0.25 6.27
N ASP A 327 18.92 -1.05 6.72
CA ASP A 327 18.08 -1.93 5.92
C ASP A 327 16.73 -1.31 5.52
N GLN A 328 16.38 -0.12 6.03
CA GLN A 328 15.19 0.61 5.60
C GLN A 328 15.44 1.53 4.39
N THR A 329 14.41 1.66 3.58
CA THR A 329 14.40 2.49 2.36
C THR A 329 13.88 3.90 2.66
N VAL A 330 14.52 4.89 2.04
CA VAL A 330 14.12 6.30 2.07
C VAL A 330 13.67 6.74 0.68
N GLY A 331 12.80 7.75 0.60
CA GLY A 331 12.26 8.24 -0.68
C GLY A 331 13.29 8.84 -1.64
N ALA A 332 14.49 9.16 -1.15
CA ALA A 332 15.63 9.60 -1.97
C ALA A 332 16.82 8.67 -1.79
N SER A 333 17.42 8.21 -2.89
CA SER A 333 18.60 7.34 -2.86
C SER A 333 19.92 8.10 -2.70
N ALA A 334 19.95 9.38 -3.07
CA ALA A 334 21.13 10.23 -2.97
C ALA A 334 20.76 11.68 -2.70
N PHE A 335 21.53 12.33 -1.82
CA PHE A 335 21.49 13.77 -1.61
C PHE A 335 22.88 14.28 -1.19
N ASN A 336 23.44 15.22 -1.95
CA ASN A 336 24.77 15.78 -1.67
C ASN A 336 24.81 17.32 -1.63
N GLY A 337 23.64 17.97 -1.68
CA GLY A 337 23.51 19.43 -1.69
C GLY A 337 23.73 20.10 -3.05
N ALA A 338 24.13 19.34 -4.07
CA ALA A 338 24.19 19.76 -5.47
C ALA A 338 23.32 18.88 -6.39
N SER A 339 22.96 17.68 -5.94
CA SER A 339 22.08 16.74 -6.63
C SER A 339 21.23 15.98 -5.62
N VAL A 340 19.99 15.66 -6.02
CA VAL A 340 19.08 14.74 -5.33
C VAL A 340 18.48 13.77 -6.34
N THR A 341 18.31 12.51 -5.95
CA THR A 341 17.59 11.50 -6.75
C THR A 341 16.48 10.88 -5.90
N TYR A 342 15.24 11.13 -6.29
CA TYR A 342 14.04 10.46 -5.77
C TYR A 342 13.77 9.21 -6.62
N THR A 343 13.46 8.09 -5.97
CA THR A 343 13.41 6.78 -6.64
C THR A 343 12.08 6.08 -6.45
N GLY A 344 11.64 5.36 -7.47
CA GLY A 344 10.39 4.61 -7.44
C GLY A 344 9.18 5.52 -7.22
N VAL A 345 9.17 6.69 -7.87
CA VAL A 345 8.04 7.63 -7.78
C VAL A 345 7.10 7.42 -8.95
N THR A 346 5.81 7.65 -8.71
CA THR A 346 4.76 7.76 -9.72
C THR A 346 4.55 9.24 -10.03
N LEU A 347 4.57 9.62 -11.31
CA LEU A 347 4.35 10.98 -11.77
C LEU A 347 3.07 11.02 -12.59
N VAL A 348 2.11 11.82 -12.12
CA VAL A 348 0.80 12.00 -12.75
C VAL A 348 0.72 13.38 -13.40
N LYS A 349 -0.31 13.59 -14.22
CA LYS A 349 -0.61 14.93 -14.76
C LYS A 349 -0.76 15.94 -13.63
N ASP A 350 -0.27 17.16 -13.85
CA ASP A 350 -0.51 18.35 -13.04
C ASP A 350 -1.71 19.11 -13.66
N THR A 351 -2.68 19.51 -12.84
CA THR A 351 -3.98 20.04 -13.32
C THR A 351 -4.68 20.89 -12.27
N ASP A 352 -5.30 21.97 -12.72
CA ASP A 352 -6.11 22.87 -11.88
C ASP A 352 -7.52 22.33 -11.61
N THR A 353 -7.79 21.05 -11.89
CA THR A 353 -9.14 20.48 -11.75
C THR A 353 -9.12 19.30 -10.79
N THR A 354 -9.73 19.45 -9.60
CA THR A 354 -9.81 18.36 -8.62
C THR A 354 -10.46 17.10 -9.20
N ALA A 355 -11.42 17.23 -10.12
CA ALA A 355 -12.08 16.09 -10.76
C ALA A 355 -11.14 15.21 -11.61
N ASP A 356 -9.93 15.67 -11.93
CA ASP A 356 -8.92 14.84 -12.56
C ASP A 356 -8.29 13.82 -11.59
N TYR A 357 -8.40 14.05 -10.27
CA TYR A 357 -7.95 13.16 -9.21
C TYR A 357 -9.18 12.71 -8.39
N GLN A 358 -9.66 11.50 -8.67
CA GLN A 358 -10.89 11.02 -8.01
C GLN A 358 -10.59 10.48 -6.60
N PHE A 359 -9.54 9.66 -6.46
CA PHE A 359 -9.11 9.09 -5.18
C PHE A 359 -7.63 8.69 -5.20
N GLY A 360 -7.07 8.36 -4.04
CA GLY A 360 -5.70 7.87 -3.89
C GLY A 360 -4.60 8.92 -4.09
N TYR A 361 -4.95 10.19 -3.94
CA TYR A 361 -4.01 11.31 -3.90
C TYR A 361 -4.31 12.17 -2.69
N ALA A 362 -3.27 12.60 -2.00
CA ALA A 362 -3.35 13.57 -0.94
C ALA A 362 -3.27 14.98 -1.52
N ASP A 363 -3.76 15.96 -0.78
CA ASP A 363 -3.69 17.37 -1.13
C ASP A 363 -4.50 17.74 -2.38
N ILE A 364 -5.68 17.12 -2.50
CA ILE A 364 -6.62 17.41 -3.60
C ILE A 364 -7.96 17.96 -3.10
N HIS A 365 -8.32 17.69 -1.83
CA HIS A 365 -9.53 18.23 -1.18
C HIS A 365 -9.19 19.17 -0.01
N VAL A 366 -10.05 20.18 0.18
CA VAL A 366 -10.00 21.03 1.37
C VAL A 366 -10.26 20.20 2.65
N ASN A 367 -9.59 20.53 3.75
CA ASN A 367 -9.59 19.66 4.93
C ASN A 367 -10.89 19.68 5.77
N GLY A 368 -11.64 20.78 5.76
CA GLY A 368 -12.74 20.99 6.70
C GLY A 368 -12.27 21.05 8.16
N GLY A 369 -13.08 20.54 9.11
CA GLY A 369 -12.76 20.59 10.54
C GLY A 369 -13.03 19.31 11.34
N ASN A 370 -13.59 18.27 10.71
CA ASN A 370 -13.88 16.98 11.35
C ASN A 370 -12.75 15.99 11.08
N TYR A 371 -11.59 16.23 11.69
CA TYR A 371 -10.40 15.41 11.45
C TYR A 371 -10.58 13.96 11.94
N GLY A 372 -10.08 13.00 11.14
CA GLY A 372 -10.19 11.57 11.39
C GLY A 372 -11.48 10.92 10.87
N THR A 373 -12.44 11.69 10.36
CA THR A 373 -13.67 11.15 9.77
C THR A 373 -13.49 11.00 8.25
N ALA A 374 -13.61 9.77 7.74
CA ALA A 374 -13.50 9.51 6.31
C ALA A 374 -14.68 10.11 5.53
N ILE A 375 -14.39 10.62 4.35
CA ILE A 375 -15.36 10.91 3.30
C ILE A 375 -15.32 9.76 2.30
N ASN A 376 -16.43 9.47 1.61
CA ASN A 376 -16.42 8.41 0.60
C ASN A 376 -15.56 8.87 -0.60
N PRO A 377 -14.38 8.26 -0.84
CA PRO A 377 -13.45 8.70 -1.88
C PRO A 377 -14.04 8.50 -3.29
N TYR A 378 -14.97 7.56 -3.46
CA TYR A 378 -15.61 7.25 -4.75
C TYR A 378 -16.73 8.24 -5.14
N THR A 379 -17.01 9.20 -4.26
CA THR A 379 -18.08 10.19 -4.46
C THR A 379 -17.65 11.62 -4.15
N ALA A 380 -16.42 11.78 -3.63
CA ALA A 380 -15.88 13.08 -3.28
C ALA A 380 -15.82 13.97 -4.53
N ALA A 381 -16.31 15.19 -4.38
CA ALA A 381 -16.24 16.22 -5.41
C ALA A 381 -15.25 17.30 -4.95
N ALA A 382 -14.85 18.18 -5.86
CA ALA A 382 -13.92 19.28 -5.56
C ALA A 382 -14.29 20.13 -4.32
N THR A 383 -15.59 20.24 -4.00
CA THR A 383 -16.10 20.99 -2.84
C THR A 383 -16.23 20.18 -1.56
N THR A 384 -16.03 18.86 -1.62
CA THR A 384 -16.07 17.98 -0.45
C THR A 384 -14.93 18.35 0.49
N GLN A 385 -15.21 18.33 1.80
CA GLN A 385 -14.24 18.66 2.82
C GLN A 385 -14.05 17.48 3.75
N GLY A 386 -12.80 17.15 4.09
CA GLY A 386 -12.51 16.03 4.98
C GLY A 386 -11.09 15.47 4.89
N GLY A 387 -10.24 16.07 4.05
CA GLY A 387 -8.96 15.47 3.67
C GLY A 387 -9.16 14.30 2.72
N ASP A 388 -8.06 13.62 2.40
CA ASP A 388 -8.04 12.58 1.38
C ASP A 388 -7.88 11.21 2.04
N GLY A 389 -8.91 10.37 1.89
CA GLY A 389 -8.94 9.01 2.41
C GLY A 389 -8.12 8.04 1.58
N PHE A 390 -7.43 7.12 2.26
CA PHE A 390 -6.66 6.04 1.69
C PHE A 390 -7.09 4.69 2.29
N ASP A 391 -7.31 3.74 1.40
CA ASP A 391 -7.60 2.34 1.68
C ASP A 391 -6.34 1.52 1.33
N ILE A 392 -5.90 0.68 2.26
CA ILE A 392 -4.68 -0.13 2.15
C ILE A 392 -4.83 -1.19 1.06
N ALA A 393 -6.04 -1.63 0.74
CA ALA A 393 -6.31 -2.55 -0.37
C ALA A 393 -5.94 -1.94 -1.74
N TRP A 394 -5.72 -0.62 -1.83
CA TRP A 394 -5.19 0.04 -3.04
C TRP A 394 -3.69 -0.23 -3.24
N ALA A 395 -3.01 -0.85 -2.29
CA ALA A 395 -1.59 -1.14 -2.39
C ALA A 395 -1.29 -2.04 -3.60
N VAL A 396 -0.30 -1.64 -4.40
CA VAL A 396 0.16 -2.38 -5.57
C VAL A 396 1.66 -2.64 -5.55
N LYS A 397 2.05 -3.78 -6.10
CA LYS A 397 3.45 -4.15 -6.36
C LYS A 397 4.02 -3.28 -7.49
N PRO A 398 5.35 -3.27 -7.68
CA PRO A 398 5.99 -2.52 -8.76
C PRO A 398 5.54 -2.90 -10.18
N ASP A 399 4.93 -4.07 -10.37
CA ASP A 399 4.33 -4.48 -11.65
C ASP A 399 2.88 -3.99 -11.84
N GLY A 400 2.32 -3.29 -10.86
CA GLY A 400 0.96 -2.78 -10.85
C GLY A 400 -0.10 -3.81 -10.44
N THR A 401 0.28 -5.01 -9.99
CA THR A 401 -0.69 -5.96 -9.43
C THR A 401 -0.99 -5.64 -7.97
N PRO A 402 -2.19 -5.94 -7.46
CA PRO A 402 -2.50 -5.74 -6.04
C PRO A 402 -1.50 -6.45 -5.11
N ALA A 403 -1.20 -5.79 -4.00
CA ALA A 403 -0.23 -6.24 -3.01
C ALA A 403 -0.86 -7.17 -1.96
N GLY A 404 -2.14 -6.98 -1.63
CA GLY A 404 -2.83 -7.75 -0.59
C GLY A 404 -2.25 -7.48 0.81
N LEU A 405 -1.91 -6.21 1.10
CA LEU A 405 -1.44 -5.81 2.42
C LEU A 405 -2.62 -5.83 3.40
N ILE A 406 -2.43 -6.45 4.56
CA ILE A 406 -3.44 -6.46 5.63
C ILE A 406 -3.21 -5.35 6.67
N ARG A 407 -2.06 -4.66 6.60
CA ARG A 407 -1.69 -3.54 7.47
C ARG A 407 -0.43 -2.83 6.99
N ILE A 408 -0.14 -1.69 7.61
CA ILE A 408 1.03 -0.84 7.33
C ILE A 408 1.65 -0.32 8.63
N GLY A 409 2.97 -0.19 8.66
CA GLY A 409 3.75 0.38 9.77
C GLY A 409 4.50 1.65 9.41
N TYR A 410 4.49 2.03 8.13
CA TYR A 410 5.23 3.15 7.56
C TYR A 410 4.41 3.81 6.45
N ILE A 411 4.46 5.14 6.39
CA ILE A 411 3.79 5.95 5.37
C ILE A 411 4.83 6.91 4.79
N ARG A 412 4.86 7.01 3.45
CA ARG A 412 5.61 8.00 2.69
C ARG A 412 4.63 8.75 1.80
N VAL A 413 4.63 10.06 1.90
CA VAL A 413 3.87 10.95 1.03
C VAL A 413 4.86 11.71 0.16
N TYR A 414 4.62 11.77 -1.15
CA TYR A 414 5.48 12.48 -2.09
C TYR A 414 4.68 13.18 -3.18
N THR A 415 5.16 14.32 -3.67
CA THR A 415 4.50 15.02 -4.78
C THR A 415 4.56 14.16 -6.03
N SER A 416 3.40 13.89 -6.64
CA SER A 416 3.29 13.14 -7.90
C SER A 416 2.81 14.01 -9.07
N ALA A 417 2.10 15.12 -8.81
CA ALA A 417 1.74 16.09 -9.83
C ALA A 417 3.00 16.72 -10.47
N LEU A 418 3.25 16.39 -11.74
CA LEU A 418 4.41 16.91 -12.48
C LEU A 418 4.23 16.92 -14.00
N MET A 419 3.48 15.95 -14.54
CA MET A 419 3.41 15.72 -15.98
C MET A 419 2.39 16.65 -16.64
N SER A 420 2.52 16.87 -17.96
CA SER A 420 1.50 17.59 -18.72
C SER A 420 0.15 16.87 -18.64
N SER A 421 -0.95 17.61 -18.61
CA SER A 421 -2.31 17.06 -18.71
C SER A 421 -2.62 16.44 -20.07
N THR A 422 -1.75 16.63 -21.07
CA THR A 422 -1.93 16.13 -22.44
C THR A 422 -1.01 14.99 -22.83
N ASP A 423 0.10 14.76 -22.10
CA ASP A 423 1.09 13.73 -22.44
C ASP A 423 2.04 13.40 -21.27
N ASN A 424 2.72 12.26 -21.38
CA ASN A 424 3.69 11.75 -20.41
C ASN A 424 5.15 12.01 -20.76
N THR A 425 5.41 12.99 -21.64
CA THR A 425 6.77 13.33 -22.10
C THR A 425 7.19 14.75 -21.74
N THR A 426 6.22 15.57 -21.34
CA THR A 426 6.39 17.01 -21.09
C THR A 426 6.13 17.33 -19.63
N ILE A 427 6.99 18.19 -19.07
CA ILE A 427 6.76 18.84 -17.79
C ILE A 427 6.41 20.31 -18.08
N PRO A 428 5.20 20.80 -17.75
CA PRO A 428 4.82 22.18 -18.05
C PRO A 428 5.72 23.19 -17.32
N THR A 429 6.07 24.30 -17.98
CA THR A 429 6.98 25.34 -17.46
C THR A 429 6.38 26.73 -17.77
N PRO A 430 6.48 27.76 -16.89
CA PRO A 430 7.40 27.87 -15.74
C PRO A 430 6.67 28.10 -14.39
N GLY A 431 6.27 27.02 -13.69
CA GLY A 431 5.60 27.14 -12.38
C GLY A 431 6.00 26.10 -11.32
N ILE A 432 6.46 24.92 -11.74
CA ILE A 432 6.57 23.72 -10.89
C ILE A 432 7.56 23.81 -9.70
N PHE A 433 8.35 24.88 -9.58
CA PHE A 433 9.25 25.09 -8.42
C PHE A 433 8.77 26.22 -7.50
N GLY A 434 7.47 26.28 -7.22
CA GLY A 434 6.90 27.26 -6.29
C GLY A 434 5.41 27.49 -6.44
N GLU A 435 4.81 27.02 -7.54
CA GLU A 435 3.37 27.06 -7.81
C GLU A 435 2.69 25.74 -7.46
N THR A 436 3.24 24.60 -7.92
CA THR A 436 2.78 23.24 -7.55
C THR A 436 3.71 22.64 -6.50
N SER A 437 3.19 22.38 -5.30
CA SER A 437 3.88 21.88 -4.13
C SER A 437 2.88 21.17 -3.23
N ALA A 438 2.80 19.85 -3.35
CA ALA A 438 1.98 19.07 -2.44
C ALA A 438 2.39 19.32 -0.98
N GLU A 439 1.41 19.40 -0.10
CA GLU A 439 1.56 19.73 1.30
C GLU A 439 0.89 18.68 2.18
N VAL A 440 1.46 18.47 3.36
CA VAL A 440 0.93 17.53 4.36
C VAL A 440 0.78 18.27 5.68
N CYS A 441 -0.44 18.36 6.16
CA CYS A 441 -0.83 19.03 7.39
C CYS A 441 -1.18 18.05 8.51
N GLY A 442 -1.59 16.82 8.19
CA GLY A 442 -1.93 15.82 9.22
C GLY A 442 -2.11 14.45 8.61
N ILE A 443 -1.84 13.41 9.40
CA ILE A 443 -2.19 12.03 9.06
C ILE A 443 -3.00 11.46 10.22
N TYR A 444 -4.09 10.77 9.90
CA TYR A 444 -5.03 10.23 10.88
C TYR A 444 -5.40 8.80 10.49
N ALA A 445 -5.39 7.87 11.45
CA ALA A 445 -6.11 6.62 11.30
C ALA A 445 -7.62 6.94 11.32
N VAL A 446 -8.40 6.23 10.51
CA VAL A 446 -9.82 6.51 10.38
C VAL A 446 -10.57 6.24 11.70
N THR A 447 -11.55 7.08 11.96
CA THR A 447 -12.50 6.94 13.08
C THR A 447 -13.89 6.63 12.55
N GLY A 448 -14.66 5.90 13.37
CA GLY A 448 -16.02 5.49 13.03
C GLY A 448 -16.09 4.04 12.60
N SER A 449 -17.28 3.62 12.19
CA SER A 449 -17.53 2.26 11.69
C SER A 449 -18.39 2.38 10.45
N GLY A 450 -17.91 1.78 9.37
CA GLY A 450 -18.66 1.46 8.17
C GLY A 450 -19.35 0.10 8.28
N SER A 451 -19.70 -0.46 7.14
CA SER A 451 -20.24 -1.81 7.05
C SER A 451 -19.10 -2.81 6.92
N ALA A 452 -19.04 -3.82 7.79
CA ALA A 452 -17.98 -4.84 7.83
C ALA A 452 -18.12 -5.91 6.72
N SER A 453 -18.49 -5.49 5.52
CA SER A 453 -18.78 -6.33 4.37
C SER A 453 -18.19 -5.73 3.11
N ILE A 454 -17.86 -6.61 2.17
CA ILE A 454 -17.53 -6.27 0.80
C ILE A 454 -18.53 -7.02 -0.07
N THR A 455 -19.38 -6.28 -0.78
CA THR A 455 -20.31 -6.91 -1.71
C THR A 455 -19.63 -7.18 -3.04
N GLU A 456 -19.57 -8.46 -3.42
CA GLU A 456 -19.17 -8.88 -4.75
C GLU A 456 -20.38 -8.82 -5.70
N ASP A 457 -20.39 -7.82 -6.58
CA ASP A 457 -21.35 -7.69 -7.67
C ASP A 457 -20.63 -7.17 -8.92
N LEU A 458 -19.95 -8.10 -9.59
CA LEU A 458 -19.20 -7.84 -10.80
C LEU A 458 -19.25 -9.07 -11.69
N PHE A 459 -19.70 -8.89 -12.93
CA PHE A 459 -19.64 -9.91 -13.95
C PHE A 459 -18.98 -9.36 -15.21
N ILE A 460 -17.99 -10.07 -15.74
CA ILE A 460 -17.25 -9.67 -16.94
C ILE A 460 -17.16 -10.86 -17.89
N ALA A 461 -17.45 -10.63 -19.17
CA ALA A 461 -17.35 -11.66 -20.21
C ALA A 461 -17.00 -11.04 -21.58
N ASP A 462 -16.79 -11.90 -22.59
CA ASP A 462 -16.61 -11.44 -23.96
C ASP A 462 -17.82 -10.61 -24.43
N ALA A 463 -17.57 -9.43 -25.00
CA ALA A 463 -18.65 -8.51 -25.37
C ALA A 463 -19.53 -8.99 -26.53
N ALA A 464 -19.02 -9.88 -27.40
CA ALA A 464 -19.76 -10.37 -28.55
C ALA A 464 -20.63 -11.59 -28.20
N THR A 465 -20.10 -12.53 -27.42
CA THR A 465 -20.79 -13.78 -27.10
C THR A 465 -21.51 -13.76 -25.75
N GLY A 466 -21.05 -12.95 -24.79
CA GLY A 466 -21.48 -13.06 -23.39
C GLY A 466 -21.01 -14.35 -22.72
N GLU A 467 -20.07 -15.05 -23.34
CA GLU A 467 -19.45 -16.29 -22.85
C GLU A 467 -18.01 -16.00 -22.38
N ASN A 468 -17.37 -17.01 -21.79
CA ASN A 468 -16.01 -16.91 -21.22
C ASN A 468 -15.93 -15.85 -20.11
N GLU A 469 -16.65 -16.12 -19.03
CA GLU A 469 -16.58 -15.32 -17.81
C GLU A 469 -15.13 -15.13 -17.35
N VAL A 470 -14.80 -13.90 -17.01
CA VAL A 470 -13.53 -13.50 -16.43
C VAL A 470 -13.68 -13.58 -14.92
N ASN A 471 -13.21 -14.67 -14.33
CA ASN A 471 -13.24 -14.84 -12.87
C ASN A 471 -12.28 -13.82 -12.23
N THR A 472 -12.82 -12.99 -11.34
CA THR A 472 -12.04 -12.04 -10.55
C THR A 472 -12.11 -12.39 -9.07
N SER A 473 -11.21 -11.81 -8.29
CA SER A 473 -11.30 -11.84 -6.83
C SER A 473 -11.02 -10.44 -6.29
N ASN A 474 -11.59 -10.13 -5.13
CA ASN A 474 -11.29 -8.87 -4.45
C ASN A 474 -9.81 -8.81 -4.06
N GLY A 475 -9.17 -7.66 -4.29
CA GLY A 475 -7.73 -7.48 -4.11
C GLY A 475 -6.89 -8.35 -5.06
N GLY A 476 -7.49 -8.90 -6.11
CA GLY A 476 -6.85 -9.81 -7.05
C GLY A 476 -6.54 -9.17 -8.41
N SER A 477 -5.83 -9.93 -9.25
CA SER A 477 -5.67 -9.58 -10.66
C SER A 477 -5.96 -10.77 -11.56
N GLN A 478 -6.45 -10.49 -12.77
CA GLN A 478 -6.80 -11.50 -13.75
C GLN A 478 -6.19 -11.17 -15.11
N VAL A 479 -5.50 -12.15 -15.69
CA VAL A 479 -4.96 -12.02 -17.05
C VAL A 479 -6.07 -12.29 -18.06
N VAL A 480 -6.18 -11.39 -19.04
CA VAL A 480 -7.15 -11.45 -20.14
C VAL A 480 -6.44 -11.26 -21.48
N ALA A 481 -7.08 -11.70 -22.56
CA ALA A 481 -6.56 -11.50 -23.92
C ALA A 481 -6.96 -10.12 -24.46
N ALA A 482 -6.27 -9.63 -25.49
CA ALA A 482 -6.70 -8.43 -26.19
C ALA A 482 -8.08 -8.64 -26.82
N GLY A 483 -9.02 -7.73 -26.57
CA GLY A 483 -10.41 -7.95 -26.96
C GLY A 483 -11.37 -6.91 -26.41
N LYS A 484 -12.66 -7.13 -26.71
CA LYS A 484 -13.76 -6.33 -26.17
C LYS A 484 -14.46 -7.13 -25.09
N TYR A 485 -14.64 -6.50 -23.95
CA TYR A 485 -15.28 -7.09 -22.78
C TYR A 485 -16.54 -6.31 -22.43
N ARG A 486 -17.51 -7.01 -21.86
CA ARG A 486 -18.71 -6.40 -21.29
C ARG A 486 -18.73 -6.63 -19.80
N LEU A 487 -18.92 -5.56 -19.04
CA LEU A 487 -19.03 -5.52 -17.59
C LEU A 487 -20.48 -5.29 -17.20
N TYR A 488 -20.95 -6.04 -16.21
CA TYR A 488 -22.23 -5.85 -15.53
C TYR A 488 -22.02 -5.71 -14.04
N SER A 489 -22.72 -4.76 -13.43
CA SER A 489 -22.79 -4.54 -11.98
C SER A 489 -23.98 -3.63 -11.68
N ASP A 490 -24.75 -3.95 -10.64
CA ASP A 490 -25.84 -3.12 -10.11
C ASP A 490 -25.37 -2.23 -8.94
N MET A 491 -24.05 -2.18 -8.68
CA MET A 491 -23.47 -1.36 -7.63
C MET A 491 -23.70 0.13 -7.85
N GLU A 492 -23.85 0.87 -6.74
CA GLU A 492 -24.11 2.31 -6.79
C GLU A 492 -22.98 3.06 -7.50
N ARG A 493 -21.75 2.57 -7.37
CA ARG A 493 -20.57 3.09 -8.08
C ARG A 493 -19.81 1.96 -8.75
N VAL A 494 -19.49 2.20 -10.02
CA VAL A 494 -18.63 1.35 -10.84
C VAL A 494 -17.58 2.27 -11.47
N LEU A 495 -16.30 1.99 -11.23
CA LEU A 495 -15.20 2.79 -11.75
C LEU A 495 -14.23 1.93 -12.55
N LEU A 496 -13.77 2.47 -13.69
CA LEU A 496 -12.73 1.91 -14.53
C LEU A 496 -11.55 2.88 -14.58
N ASN A 497 -10.40 2.53 -13.98
CA ASN A 497 -9.28 3.46 -13.79
C ASN A 497 -9.73 4.83 -13.25
N GLY A 498 -10.61 4.80 -12.24
CA GLY A 498 -11.19 6.00 -11.63
C GLY A 498 -12.26 6.73 -12.44
N GLU A 499 -12.52 6.38 -13.70
CA GLU A 499 -13.64 6.92 -14.47
C GLU A 499 -14.96 6.26 -14.02
N THR A 500 -15.95 7.06 -13.62
CA THR A 500 -17.27 6.56 -13.24
C THR A 500 -18.05 6.09 -14.47
N ILE A 501 -18.56 4.86 -14.39
CA ILE A 501 -19.34 4.22 -15.46
C ILE A 501 -20.81 4.16 -15.05
N SER A 502 -21.68 4.85 -15.81
CA SER A 502 -23.10 4.96 -15.48
C SER A 502 -24.00 3.90 -16.14
N ASP A 503 -23.49 3.14 -17.10
CA ASP A 503 -24.22 2.14 -17.88
C ASP A 503 -23.83 0.69 -17.53
N ALA A 504 -23.18 0.48 -16.37
CA ALA A 504 -22.75 -0.84 -15.92
C ALA A 504 -23.92 -1.84 -15.80
N ALA A 505 -25.06 -1.43 -15.24
CA ALA A 505 -26.26 -2.27 -15.12
C ALA A 505 -26.83 -2.73 -16.48
N ASP A 506 -26.63 -1.93 -17.54
CA ASP A 506 -27.05 -2.24 -18.91
C ASP A 506 -26.00 -3.04 -19.69
N GLY A 507 -24.80 -3.20 -19.13
CA GLY A 507 -23.67 -3.91 -19.74
C GLY A 507 -22.69 -2.99 -20.45
N HIS A 508 -21.81 -2.35 -19.67
CA HIS A 508 -20.77 -1.45 -20.19
C HIS A 508 -19.73 -2.20 -21.03
N VAL A 509 -19.37 -1.68 -22.21
CA VAL A 509 -18.38 -2.31 -23.10
C VAL A 509 -17.08 -1.53 -23.11
N PHE A 510 -15.98 -2.20 -22.78
CA PHE A 510 -14.63 -1.65 -22.83
C PHE A 510 -13.71 -2.52 -23.70
N THR A 511 -12.54 -2.00 -24.06
CA THR A 511 -11.54 -2.69 -24.89
C THR A 511 -10.23 -2.77 -24.14
N MET A 512 -9.59 -3.94 -24.17
CA MET A 512 -8.24 -4.16 -23.67
C MET A 512 -7.31 -4.40 -24.85
N ALA A 513 -6.23 -3.64 -24.95
CA ALA A 513 -5.10 -3.86 -25.86
C ALA A 513 -3.93 -4.50 -25.11
N ALA A 514 -3.05 -5.18 -25.86
CA ALA A 514 -1.89 -5.86 -25.26
C ALA A 514 -1.03 -4.89 -24.45
N GLY A 515 -0.78 -5.23 -23.18
CA GLY A 515 -0.05 -4.39 -22.22
C GLY A 515 -0.94 -3.48 -21.37
N ASP A 516 -2.24 -3.37 -21.66
CA ASP A 516 -3.16 -2.58 -20.86
C ASP A 516 -3.36 -3.19 -19.47
N MET A 517 -3.53 -2.31 -18.49
CA MET A 517 -3.98 -2.63 -17.15
C MET A 517 -5.22 -1.81 -16.83
N LEU A 518 -6.22 -2.45 -16.22
CA LEU A 518 -7.49 -1.83 -15.89
C LEU A 518 -7.89 -2.18 -14.47
N GLN A 519 -7.93 -1.19 -13.59
CA GLN A 519 -8.54 -1.30 -12.27
C GLN A 519 -10.06 -1.16 -12.40
N ILE A 520 -10.76 -2.07 -11.75
CA ILE A 520 -12.21 -2.09 -11.66
C ILE A 520 -12.57 -1.99 -10.18
N ILE A 521 -13.40 -1.00 -9.85
CA ILE A 521 -13.93 -0.80 -8.50
C ILE A 521 -15.45 -0.84 -8.57
N THR A 522 -16.06 -1.63 -7.70
CA THR A 522 -17.51 -1.60 -7.48
C THR A 522 -17.82 -1.35 -6.00
N GLN A 523 -18.77 -0.46 -5.71
CA GLN A 523 -19.00 0.01 -4.34
C GLN A 523 -20.47 0.39 -4.11
N THR A 524 -20.97 0.07 -2.90
CA THR A 524 -22.40 0.20 -2.51
C THR A 524 -22.81 1.59 -2.02
N GLY A 525 -21.88 2.54 -1.95
CA GLY A 525 -22.04 3.83 -1.28
C GLY A 525 -21.55 3.85 0.17
N GLU A 526 -21.58 2.73 0.89
CA GLU A 526 -21.30 2.66 2.34
C GLU A 526 -20.21 1.66 2.73
N GLU A 527 -20.11 0.53 2.02
CA GLU A 527 -19.14 -0.54 2.28
C GLU A 527 -17.74 -0.22 1.72
N ALA A 528 -16.76 -0.98 2.19
CA ALA A 528 -15.50 -1.16 1.51
C ALA A 528 -15.72 -1.66 0.07
N PRO A 529 -14.92 -1.19 -0.90
CA PRO A 529 -15.08 -1.56 -2.30
C PRO A 529 -14.71 -3.02 -2.58
N TYR A 530 -15.27 -3.57 -3.65
CA TYR A 530 -14.63 -4.67 -4.38
C TYR A 530 -13.67 -4.09 -5.42
N ILE A 531 -12.41 -4.50 -5.37
CA ILE A 531 -11.33 -4.02 -6.25
C ILE A 531 -10.69 -5.19 -6.96
N THR A 532 -10.52 -5.09 -8.28
CA THR A 532 -9.75 -6.06 -9.07
C THR A 532 -9.01 -5.38 -10.21
N VAL A 533 -7.98 -6.04 -10.74
CA VAL A 533 -7.18 -5.51 -11.87
C VAL A 533 -7.16 -6.52 -13.02
N LEU A 534 -7.61 -6.10 -14.20
CA LEU A 534 -7.40 -6.85 -15.43
C LEU A 534 -6.06 -6.50 -16.06
N ILE A 535 -5.35 -7.50 -16.56
CA ILE A 535 -4.05 -7.35 -17.22
C ILE A 535 -4.14 -7.98 -18.60
N CYS A 536 -3.94 -7.21 -19.65
CA CYS A 536 -3.98 -7.72 -21.01
C CYS A 536 -2.61 -8.25 -21.45
N GLN A 537 -2.57 -9.53 -21.86
CA GLN A 537 -1.36 -10.19 -22.38
C GLN A 537 -1.56 -10.79 -23.76
#